data_AF-G3QB69-F1
#
_entry.id   AF-G3QB69-F1
#
_cell.length_a   1.000
_cell.length_b   1.000
_cell.length_c   1.000
_cell.angle_alpha   90.00
_cell.angle_beta   90.00
_cell.angle_gamma   90.00
#
_symmetry.space_group_name_H-M   'P 1'
#
loop_
_entity.id
_entity.type
_entity.pdbx_description
1 polymer ?
#
loop_
_entity_poly.entity_id
_entity_poly.type
_entity_poly.pdbx_seq_one_letter_code
_entity_poly.pdbx_strand_id
1 'polypeptide(L)'
;NSSMAPLRVLCVHGYRQNGGSFREKTGALRKLLKKHAELVYLSAPHCVQEAGGEEAPEKENGNVDPKGWWFSDVQARSFSALQQCEESLGLDESVKAVREAVRIQGPFDGILGFSQ
;
A
#
# COMPACT_ATOMS: atom_id res chain seq x y z
N ASN A 1 -17.33 28.84 16.23
CA ASN A 1 -16.15 28.66 15.37
C ASN A 1 -16.02 27.18 15.07
N SER A 2 -16.79 26.66 14.10
CA SER A 2 -16.76 25.24 13.79
C SER A 2 -15.53 24.96 12.93
N SER A 3 -14.44 24.47 13.53
CA SER A 3 -13.35 23.92 12.74
C SER A 3 -13.91 22.73 11.96
N MET A 4 -13.95 22.81 10.64
CA MET A 4 -14.26 21.66 9.79
C MET A 4 -13.36 20.48 10.19
N ALA A 5 -13.93 19.28 10.24
CA ALA A 5 -13.15 18.07 10.50
C ALA A 5 -12.02 17.95 9.44
N PRO A 6 -10.84 17.41 9.79
CA PRO A 6 -9.79 17.16 8.81
C PRO A 6 -10.27 16.25 7.69
N LEU A 7 -9.82 16.51 6.46
CA LEU A 7 -10.07 15.65 5.29
C LEU A 7 -9.48 14.26 5.53
N ARG A 8 -10.16 13.20 5.11
CA ARG A 8 -9.67 11.82 5.26
C ARG A 8 -9.17 11.31 3.93
N VAL A 9 -7.90 10.96 3.86
CA VAL A 9 -7.24 10.51 2.62
C VAL A 9 -6.78 9.06 2.78
N LEU A 10 -7.25 8.19 1.89
CA LEU A 10 -6.79 6.81 1.80
C LEU A 10 -5.44 6.77 1.08
N CYS A 11 -4.42 6.20 1.71
CA CYS A 11 -3.06 6.10 1.21
C CYS A 11 -2.76 4.67 0.72
N VAL A 12 -2.38 4.55 -0.55
CA VAL A 12 -2.07 3.31 -1.28
C VAL A 12 -0.58 3.33 -1.65
N HIS A 13 0.19 2.36 -1.14
CA HIS A 13 1.65 2.33 -1.25
C HIS A 13 2.14 1.68 -2.55
N GLY A 14 3.43 1.82 -2.90
CA GLY A 14 4.02 1.16 -4.06
C GLY A 14 4.52 -0.27 -3.80
N TYR A 15 5.02 -0.92 -4.84
CA TYR A 15 5.53 -2.30 -4.79
C TYR A 15 6.68 -2.48 -3.77
N ARG A 16 6.69 -3.62 -3.06
CA ARG A 16 7.62 -3.96 -1.94
C ARG A 16 7.57 -2.96 -0.78
N GLN A 17 6.42 -2.32 -0.59
CA GLN A 17 6.11 -1.52 0.59
C GLN A 17 4.90 -2.12 1.31
N ASN A 18 4.50 -1.51 2.41
CA ASN A 18 3.28 -1.78 3.14
C ASN A 18 2.77 -0.47 3.77
N GLY A 19 1.60 -0.49 4.42
CA GLY A 19 1.03 0.72 5.03
C GLY A 19 1.96 1.38 6.05
N GLY A 20 2.70 0.59 6.83
CA GLY A 20 3.65 1.10 7.83
C GLY A 20 4.84 1.82 7.21
N SER A 21 5.56 1.15 6.30
CA SER A 21 6.71 1.74 5.58
C SER A 21 6.31 2.92 4.71
N PHE A 22 5.10 2.93 4.13
CA PHE A 22 4.61 4.10 3.40
C PHE A 22 4.36 5.28 4.34
N ARG A 23 3.74 5.04 5.51
CA ARG A 23 3.56 6.05 6.56
C ARG A 23 4.88 6.65 7.05
N GLU A 24 5.93 5.84 7.17
CA GLU A 24 7.25 6.33 7.55
C GLU A 24 7.86 7.22 6.46
N LYS A 25 7.86 6.76 5.20
CA LYS A 25 8.40 7.50 4.06
C LYS A 25 7.65 8.80 3.76
N THR A 26 6.35 8.87 4.05
CA THR A 26 5.54 10.10 3.93
C THR A 26 5.52 10.94 5.20
N GLY A 27 6.45 10.72 6.15
CA GLY A 27 6.46 11.41 7.45
C GLY A 27 6.47 12.95 7.36
N ALA A 28 7.25 13.51 6.44
CA ALA A 28 7.27 14.96 6.21
C ALA A 28 5.92 15.49 5.70
N LEU A 29 5.31 14.79 4.73
CA LEU A 29 3.97 15.11 4.20
C LEU A 29 2.92 15.03 5.31
N ARG A 30 2.92 13.97 6.12
CA ARG A 30 2.02 13.83 7.28
C ARG A 30 2.16 14.98 8.26
N LYS A 31 3.39 15.44 8.52
CA LYS A 31 3.65 16.58 9.43
C LYS A 31 3.09 17.89 8.87
N LEU A 32 3.22 18.11 7.57
CA LEU A 32 2.67 19.28 6.87
C LEU A 32 1.14 19.28 6.89
N LEU A 33 0.52 18.11 6.67
CA LEU A 33 -0.93 17.98 6.56
C LEU A 33 -1.66 17.78 7.89
N LYS A 34 -0.98 17.64 9.03
CA LYS A 34 -1.58 17.22 10.32
C LYS A 34 -2.78 18.04 10.81
N LYS A 35 -2.94 19.29 10.36
CA LYS A 35 -4.07 20.17 10.72
C LYS A 35 -5.21 20.14 9.68
N HIS A 36 -4.96 19.55 8.52
CA HIS A 36 -5.82 19.61 7.34
C HIS A 36 -6.34 18.23 6.93
N ALA A 37 -5.55 17.17 7.12
CA ALA A 37 -5.91 15.83 6.70
C ALA A 37 -5.44 14.72 7.66
N GLU A 38 -6.30 13.72 7.82
CA GLU A 38 -6.00 12.40 8.34
C GLU A 38 -5.55 11.49 7.18
N LEU A 39 -4.38 10.88 7.31
CA LEU A 39 -3.84 9.95 6.31
C LEU A 39 -3.99 8.52 6.82
N VAL A 40 -4.80 7.71 6.14
CA VAL A 40 -5.11 6.32 6.49
C VAL A 40 -4.37 5.38 5.53
N TYR A 41 -3.43 4.59 6.04
CA TYR A 41 -2.53 3.78 5.22
C TYR A 41 -3.02 2.34 5.11
N LEU A 42 -3.32 1.91 3.89
CA LEU A 42 -3.73 0.54 3.60
C LEU A 42 -2.51 -0.28 3.15
N SER A 43 -2.44 -1.54 3.56
CA SER A 43 -1.47 -2.50 3.04
C SER A 43 -2.10 -3.35 1.95
N ALA A 44 -1.37 -3.59 0.87
CA ALA A 44 -1.78 -4.47 -0.20
C ALA A 44 -1.92 -5.93 0.30
N PRO A 45 -2.81 -6.74 -0.31
CA PRO A 45 -3.12 -8.07 0.19
C PRO A 45 -2.05 -9.13 -0.16
N HIS A 46 -1.18 -8.87 -1.14
CA HIS A 46 -0.26 -9.89 -1.64
C HIS A 46 1.15 -9.73 -1.06
N CYS A 47 1.68 -10.80 -0.47
CA CYS A 47 3.10 -10.87 -0.11
C CYS A 47 3.97 -10.97 -1.36
N VAL A 48 5.08 -10.22 -1.38
CA VAL A 48 6.12 -10.32 -2.39
C VAL A 48 7.20 -11.27 -1.88
N GLN A 49 7.49 -12.35 -2.59
CA GLN A 49 8.61 -13.21 -2.24
C GLN A 49 9.93 -12.55 -2.64
N GLU A 50 10.95 -12.63 -1.79
CA GLU A 50 12.30 -12.25 -2.19
C GLU A 50 12.90 -13.35 -3.05
N ALA A 51 13.54 -12.98 -4.17
CA ALA A 51 14.20 -13.94 -5.04
C ALA A 51 15.42 -14.54 -4.32
N GLY A 52 15.26 -15.76 -3.80
CA GLY A 52 16.28 -16.47 -3.04
C GLY A 52 15.65 -17.23 -1.89
N GLY A 53 14.99 -18.35 -2.22
CA GLY A 53 14.33 -19.21 -1.25
C GLY A 53 15.32 -19.80 -0.24
N GLU A 54 15.43 -19.15 0.91
CA GLU A 54 15.81 -19.76 2.17
C GLU A 54 14.86 -19.15 3.20
N GLU A 55 14.28 -19.98 4.06
CA GLU A 55 13.51 -19.52 5.21
C GLU A 55 14.41 -18.56 6.01
N ALA A 56 14.19 -17.25 5.83
CA ALA A 56 14.97 -16.26 6.54
C ALA A 56 14.71 -16.50 8.04
N PRO A 57 15.77 -16.59 8.87
CA PRO A 57 15.60 -16.74 10.31
C PRO A 57 14.75 -15.58 10.80
N GLU A 58 13.88 -15.80 11.77
CA GLU A 58 13.07 -14.78 12.42
C GLU A 58 13.91 -13.53 12.68
N LYS A 59 13.85 -12.54 11.78
CA LYS A 59 14.66 -11.33 11.91
C LYS A 59 13.92 -10.41 12.87
N GLU A 60 14.26 -10.56 14.14
CA GLU A 60 14.22 -9.48 15.13
C GLU A 60 15.06 -8.31 14.62
N ASN A 61 14.45 -7.42 13.82
CA ASN A 61 14.69 -5.97 13.75
C ASN A 61 14.08 -5.41 12.44
N GLY A 62 12.86 -4.85 12.54
CA GLY A 62 12.24 -4.05 11.48
C GLY A 62 11.59 -4.87 10.36
N ASN A 63 10.50 -5.57 10.69
CA ASN A 63 9.70 -6.39 9.78
C ASN A 63 9.11 -5.55 8.61
N VAL A 64 9.86 -5.39 7.52
CA VAL A 64 9.31 -4.90 6.26
C VAL A 64 8.70 -6.09 5.54
N ASP A 65 7.49 -6.48 5.93
CA ASP A 65 6.65 -7.43 5.19
C ASP A 65 6.32 -6.81 3.82
N PRO A 66 7.01 -7.20 2.73
CA PRO A 66 6.92 -6.49 1.46
C PRO A 66 5.63 -6.91 0.76
N LYS A 67 4.77 -5.94 0.42
CA LYS A 67 3.49 -6.18 -0.25
C LYS A 67 3.47 -5.62 -1.67
N GLY A 68 2.59 -6.18 -2.49
CA GLY A 68 2.29 -5.72 -3.85
C GLY A 68 0.78 -5.77 -4.11
N TRP A 69 0.30 -4.91 -5.01
CA TRP A 69 -1.12 -4.86 -5.38
C TRP A 69 -1.44 -5.80 -6.53
N TRP A 70 -0.52 -6.01 -7.45
CA TRP A 70 -0.62 -7.02 -8.49
C TRP A 70 0.77 -7.40 -8.98
N PHE A 71 0.84 -8.50 -9.73
CA PHE A 71 2.05 -9.00 -10.35
C PHE A 71 1.93 -8.94 -11.87
N SER A 72 2.97 -8.45 -12.54
CA SER A 72 3.08 -8.48 -14.01
C SER A 72 3.67 -9.80 -14.51
N ASP A 73 4.47 -10.46 -13.66
CA ASP A 73 4.97 -11.81 -13.87
C ASP A 73 4.21 -12.78 -12.97
N VAL A 74 3.32 -13.55 -13.56
CA VAL A 74 2.48 -14.55 -12.89
C VAL A 74 3.33 -15.69 -12.32
N GLN A 75 4.38 -16.11 -13.03
CA GLN A 75 5.21 -17.24 -12.64
C GLN A 75 6.14 -16.86 -11.49
N ALA A 76 6.83 -15.72 -11.62
CA ALA A 76 7.73 -15.23 -10.58
C ALA A 76 7.01 -14.54 -9.42
N ARG A 77 5.68 -14.34 -9.52
CA ARG A 77 4.89 -13.51 -8.59
C ARG A 77 5.59 -12.19 -8.29
N SER A 78 6.00 -11.52 -9.36
CA SER A 78 6.79 -10.29 -9.28
C SER A 78 6.23 -9.19 -10.16
N PHE A 79 6.68 -7.97 -9.91
CA PHE A 79 6.29 -6.81 -10.70
C PHE A 79 7.50 -6.11 -11.30
N SER A 80 7.38 -5.77 -12.59
CA SER A 80 8.24 -4.86 -13.31
C SER A 80 7.39 -3.92 -14.16
N ALA A 81 7.59 -2.61 -14.00
CA ALA A 81 6.90 -1.60 -14.80
C ALA A 81 7.28 -1.64 -16.30
N LEU A 82 8.38 -2.32 -16.64
CA LEU A 82 8.87 -2.47 -18.02
C LEU A 82 8.38 -3.75 -18.70
N GLN A 83 7.78 -4.67 -17.95
CA GLN A 83 7.32 -5.94 -18.49
C GLN A 83 5.97 -5.75 -19.18
N GLN A 84 5.84 -6.27 -20.39
CA GLN A 84 4.55 -6.36 -21.06
C GLN A 84 3.69 -7.35 -20.27
N CYS A 85 2.63 -6.83 -19.65
CA CYS A 85 1.75 -7.58 -18.80
C CYS A 85 0.67 -8.25 -19.65
N GLU A 86 0.72 -9.58 -19.78
CA GLU A 86 -0.38 -10.34 -20.40
C GLU A 86 -1.59 -10.41 -19.47
N GLU A 87 -1.35 -10.51 -18.15
CA GLU A 87 -2.39 -10.58 -17.11
C GLU A 87 -1.89 -9.93 -15.81
N SER A 88 -2.75 -9.14 -15.14
CA SER A 88 -2.44 -8.51 -13.85
C SER A 88 -2.93 -9.38 -12.69
N LEU A 89 -2.15 -10.41 -12.36
CA LEU A 89 -2.48 -11.34 -11.28
C LEU A 89 -2.61 -10.60 -9.94
N GLY A 90 -3.75 -10.76 -9.26
CA GLY A 90 -3.99 -10.18 -7.94
C GLY A 90 -4.70 -8.81 -7.95
N LEU A 91 -4.95 -8.22 -9.13
CA LEU A 91 -5.56 -6.90 -9.22
C LEU A 91 -6.98 -6.87 -8.66
N ASP A 92 -7.79 -7.89 -8.93
CA ASP A 92 -9.18 -7.97 -8.45
C ASP A 92 -9.25 -8.06 -6.92
N GLU A 93 -8.39 -8.86 -6.29
CA GLU A 93 -8.26 -8.96 -4.84
C GLU A 93 -7.86 -7.62 -4.23
N SER A 94 -6.96 -6.90 -4.90
CA SER A 94 -6.51 -5.57 -4.49
C SER A 94 -7.62 -4.52 -4.57
N VAL A 95 -8.35 -4.49 -5.68
CA VAL A 95 -9.53 -3.62 -5.83
C VAL A 95 -10.60 -3.97 -4.78
N LYS A 96 -10.79 -5.26 -4.48
CA LYS A 96 -11.69 -5.71 -3.41
C LYS A 96 -11.22 -5.24 -2.03
N ALA A 97 -9.93 -5.33 -1.73
CA ALA A 97 -9.34 -4.86 -0.47
C ALA A 97 -9.52 -3.34 -0.29
N VAL A 98 -9.25 -2.55 -1.34
CA VAL A 98 -9.47 -1.10 -1.33
C VAL A 98 -10.95 -0.76 -1.14
N ARG A 99 -11.85 -1.43 -1.86
CA ARG A 99 -13.30 -1.23 -1.74
C ARG A 99 -13.80 -1.53 -0.33
N GLU A 100 -13.29 -2.59 0.28
CA GLU A 100 -13.64 -2.96 1.64
C GLU A 100 -13.10 -1.94 2.65
N ALA A 101 -11.89 -1.42 2.46
CA ALA A 101 -11.36 -0.34 3.27
C ALA A 101 -12.21 0.94 3.16
N VAL A 102 -12.63 1.32 1.94
CA VAL A 102 -13.54 2.46 1.72
C VAL A 102 -14.88 2.24 2.44
N ARG A 103 -15.43 1.03 2.38
CA ARG A 103 -16.71 0.69 3.02
C ARG A 103 -16.63 0.69 4.56
N ILE A 104 -15.57 0.11 5.14
CA ILE A 104 -15.43 -0.05 6.60
C ILE A 104 -14.87 1.21 7.25
N GLN A 105 -13.85 1.82 6.65
CA GLN A 105 -13.07 2.90 7.27
C GLN A 105 -13.42 4.27 6.71
N GLY A 106 -14.28 4.36 5.68
CA GLY A 106 -14.76 5.62 5.12
C GLY A 106 -15.70 6.40 6.06
N PRO A 107 -16.22 7.56 5.61
CA PRO A 107 -15.99 8.16 4.30
C PRO A 107 -14.55 8.69 4.14
N PHE A 108 -14.06 8.68 2.91
CA PHE A 108 -12.79 9.29 2.50
C PHE A 108 -13.09 10.43 1.54
N ASP A 109 -12.37 11.54 1.68
CA ASP A 109 -12.48 12.72 0.83
C ASP A 109 -11.51 12.68 -0.36
N GLY A 110 -10.53 11.77 -0.33
CA GLY A 110 -9.56 11.60 -1.41
C GLY A 110 -8.69 10.35 -1.27
N ILE A 111 -7.87 10.14 -2.29
CA ILE A 111 -6.91 9.04 -2.36
C ILE A 111 -5.52 9.57 -2.71
N LEU A 112 -4.49 9.00 -2.09
CA LEU A 112 -3.08 9.25 -2.37
C LEU A 112 -2.41 7.92 -2.73
N GLY A 113 -2.05 7.74 -3.99
CA GLY A 113 -1.32 6.57 -4.49
C GLY A 113 0.15 6.89 -4.78
N PHE A 114 1.02 5.90 -4.65
CA PHE A 114 2.41 5.98 -5.11
C PHE A 114 2.79 4.71 -5.87
N SER A 115 3.16 4.85 -7.15
CA SER A 115 3.52 3.75 -8.05
C SER A 115 2.32 2.81 -8.33
N GLN A 116 2.41 1.52 -7.97
CA GLN A 116 1.26 0.59 -8.07
C GLN A 116 0.06 1.12 -7.28
#